data_AF-A0A0F9RB09-F1
#
_entry.id   AF-A0A0F9RB09-F1
#
_cell.length_a   1.000
_cell.length_b   1.000
_cell.length_c   1.000
_cell.angle_alpha   90.00
_cell.angle_beta   90.00
_cell.angle_gamma   90.00
#
_symmetry.space_group_name_H-M   'P 1'
#
loop_
_entity.id
_entity.type
_entity.pdbx_description
1 polymer ?
#
loop_
_entity_poly.entity_id
_entity_poly.type
_entity_poly.pdbx_seq_one_letter_code
_entity_poly.pdbx_strand_id
1 'polypeptide(L)'
;MSKAKTAGEVREKFLDYVRNLTVYWEKVSNKSSFEKLQGLAFSIMVLIDGGTMMPGFDIVCRPHPDDEEYHKDQGTDWYPDGVVINKCQMHEVLWGE
;
A
#
# COMPACT_ATOMS: atom_id res chain seq x y z
N MET A 1 -32.06 -1.56 1.24
CA MET A 1 -31.45 -0.26 1.63
C MET A 1 -29.95 -0.38 1.52
N SER A 2 -29.27 0.66 1.04
CA SER A 2 -27.80 0.76 1.08
C SER A 2 -27.33 1.22 2.47
N LYS A 3 -26.15 0.75 2.91
CA LYS A 3 -25.48 1.17 4.16
C LYS A 3 -24.00 1.47 3.88
N ALA A 4 -23.41 2.36 4.67
CA ALA A 4 -21.96 2.56 4.67
C ALA A 4 -21.26 1.29 5.19
N LYS A 5 -20.05 1.02 4.66
CA LYS A 5 -19.22 -0.08 5.15
C LYS A 5 -18.56 0.30 6.47
N THR A 6 -18.43 -0.66 7.38
CA THR A 6 -17.62 -0.49 8.59
C THR A 6 -16.13 -0.59 8.27
N ALA A 7 -15.27 -0.08 9.15
CA ALA A 7 -13.82 -0.23 9.01
C ALA A 7 -13.38 -1.71 8.94
N GLY A 8 -14.07 -2.60 9.67
CA GLY A 8 -13.82 -4.04 9.62
C GLY A 8 -14.15 -4.65 8.25
N GLU A 9 -15.32 -4.32 7.70
CA GLU A 9 -15.73 -4.78 6.36
C GLU A 9 -14.80 -4.26 5.25
N VAL A 10 -14.29 -3.02 5.38
CA VAL A 10 -13.31 -2.46 4.43
C VAL A 10 -11.96 -3.17 4.56
N ARG A 11 -11.48 -3.40 5.78
CA ARG A 11 -10.21 -4.10 6.04
C ARG A 11 -10.25 -5.53 5.51
N GLU A 12 -11.32 -6.26 5.77
CA GLU A 12 -11.50 -7.64 5.29
C GLU A 12 -11.41 -7.69 3.76
N LYS A 13 -12.14 -6.80 3.08
CA LYS A 13 -12.08 -6.69 1.62
C LYS A 13 -10.69 -6.33 1.09
N PHE A 14 -10.00 -5.40 1.73
CA PHE A 14 -8.64 -5.03 1.36
C PHE A 14 -7.70 -6.23 1.44
N LEU A 15 -7.72 -6.95 2.57
CA LEU A 15 -6.87 -8.13 2.78
C LEU A 15 -7.22 -9.27 1.82
N ASP A 16 -8.50 -9.51 1.57
CA ASP A 16 -8.95 -10.51 0.60
C ASP A 16 -8.48 -10.15 -0.82
N TYR A 17 -8.52 -8.88 -1.19
CA TYR A 17 -8.00 -8.44 -2.48
C TYR A 17 -6.49 -8.74 -2.61
N VAL A 18 -5.69 -8.39 -1.58
CA VAL A 18 -4.25 -8.68 -1.56
C VAL A 18 -3.97 -10.18 -1.66
N ARG A 19 -4.70 -11.02 -0.92
CA ARG A 19 -4.57 -12.49 -1.03
C ARG A 19 -4.92 -13.00 -2.43
N ASN A 20 -5.95 -12.45 -3.06
CA ASN A 20 -6.34 -12.86 -4.41
C ASN A 20 -5.31 -12.43 -5.47
N LEU A 21 -4.57 -11.34 -5.25
CA LEU A 21 -3.46 -10.95 -6.12
C LEU A 21 -2.34 -12.01 -6.12
N THR A 22 -2.02 -12.62 -4.99
CA THR A 22 -0.99 -13.66 -4.95
C THR A 22 -1.42 -14.92 -5.72
N VAL A 23 -2.69 -15.33 -5.56
CA VAL A 23 -3.29 -16.44 -6.31
C VAL A 23 -3.34 -16.13 -7.81
N TYR A 24 -3.66 -14.89 -8.17
CA TYR A 24 -3.65 -14.47 -9.57
C TYR A 24 -2.24 -14.60 -10.18
N TRP A 25 -1.24 -14.00 -9.55
CA TRP A 25 0.14 -13.98 -10.07
C TRP A 25 0.80 -15.38 -10.07
N GLU A 26 0.42 -16.25 -9.14
CA GLU A 26 0.83 -17.66 -9.14
C GLU A 26 0.38 -18.36 -10.44
N LYS A 27 -0.87 -18.15 -10.86
CA LYS A 27 -1.49 -18.77 -12.04
C LYS A 27 -1.04 -18.21 -13.39
N VAL A 28 -0.48 -17.00 -13.43
CA VAL A 28 0.00 -16.40 -14.70
C VAL A 28 1.09 -17.29 -15.29
N SER A 29 0.86 -17.83 -16.48
CA SER A 29 1.86 -18.61 -17.23
C SER A 29 2.78 -17.69 -18.03
N ASN A 30 3.92 -18.21 -18.50
CA ASN A 30 4.87 -17.49 -19.36
C ASN A 30 5.50 -16.24 -18.73
N LYS A 31 5.58 -16.18 -17.40
CA LYS A 31 6.29 -15.16 -16.63
C LYS A 31 7.23 -15.82 -15.64
N SER A 32 8.44 -15.28 -15.53
CA SER A 32 9.39 -15.68 -14.48
C SER A 32 8.85 -15.33 -13.09
N SER A 33 9.39 -15.96 -12.05
CA SER A 33 9.04 -15.64 -10.67
C SER A 33 9.29 -14.16 -10.35
N PHE A 34 10.35 -13.57 -10.90
CA PHE A 34 10.66 -12.16 -10.69
C PHE A 34 9.61 -11.23 -11.31
N GLU A 35 9.23 -11.46 -12.57
CA GLU A 35 8.18 -10.67 -13.23
C GLU A 35 6.83 -10.78 -12.50
N LYS A 36 6.50 -11.96 -11.97
CA LYS A 36 5.29 -12.17 -11.15
C LYS A 36 5.32 -11.34 -9.87
N LEU A 37 6.46 -11.29 -9.18
CA LEU A 37 6.62 -10.51 -7.95
C LEU A 37 6.57 -8.99 -8.24
N GLN A 38 7.16 -8.53 -9.34
CA GLN A 38 7.04 -7.13 -9.77
C GLN A 38 5.60 -6.78 -10.11
N GLY A 39 4.90 -7.65 -10.85
CA GLY A 39 3.49 -7.48 -11.17
C GLY A 39 2.60 -7.45 -9.93
N LEU A 40 2.88 -8.30 -8.94
CA LEU A 40 2.20 -8.29 -7.64
C LEU A 40 2.41 -6.97 -6.90
N ALA A 41 3.65 -6.49 -6.81
CA ALA A 41 3.98 -5.20 -6.18
C ALA A 41 3.23 -4.04 -6.87
N PHE A 42 3.26 -4.00 -8.20
CA PHE A 42 2.50 -3.01 -8.99
C PHE A 42 0.98 -3.09 -8.72
N SER A 43 0.42 -4.30 -8.70
CA SER A 43 -1.01 -4.51 -8.45
C SER A 43 -1.44 -4.03 -7.05
N ILE A 44 -0.58 -4.17 -6.05
CA ILE A 44 -0.83 -3.65 -4.70
C ILE A 44 -0.81 -2.13 -4.69
N MET A 45 0.09 -1.48 -5.44
CA MET A 45 0.08 -0.01 -5.58
C MET A 45 -1.20 0.48 -6.27
N VAL A 46 -1.62 -0.17 -7.36
CA VAL A 46 -2.89 0.14 -8.05
C VAL A 46 -4.10 -0.02 -7.10
N LEU A 47 -4.09 -1.03 -6.23
CA LEU A 47 -5.11 -1.19 -5.19
C LEU A 47 -5.14 0.01 -4.23
N ILE A 48 -3.98 0.45 -3.74
CA ILE A 48 -3.87 1.59 -2.82
C ILE A 48 -4.31 2.89 -3.50
N ASP A 49 -3.95 3.07 -4.77
CA ASP A 49 -4.30 4.26 -5.54
C ASP A 49 -5.79 4.31 -5.95
N GLY A 50 -6.55 3.24 -5.71
CA GLY A 50 -7.97 3.14 -6.03
C GLY A 50 -8.25 2.81 -7.50
N GLY A 51 -7.26 2.29 -8.24
CA GLY A 51 -7.40 1.83 -9.63
C GLY A 51 -8.08 0.45 -9.76
N THR A 52 -8.80 0.01 -8.74
CA THR A 52 -9.47 -1.29 -8.69
C THR A 52 -10.95 -1.13 -8.34
N MET A 53 -11.64 -2.22 -7.99
CA MET A 53 -13.00 -2.17 -7.44
C MET A 53 -13.04 -1.67 -5.98
N MET A 54 -11.89 -1.39 -5.37
CA MET A 54 -11.73 -0.81 -4.03
C MET A 54 -11.47 0.69 -4.15
N PRO A 55 -11.88 1.51 -3.15
CA PRO A 55 -11.51 2.93 -3.13
C PRO A 55 -9.99 3.09 -2.95
N GLY A 56 -9.48 4.28 -3.25
CA GLY A 56 -8.12 4.65 -2.87
C GLY A 56 -7.99 4.81 -1.34
N PHE A 57 -6.77 4.61 -0.84
CA PHE A 57 -6.45 4.69 0.59
C PHE A 57 -5.27 5.61 0.82
N ASP A 58 -5.34 6.45 1.84
CA ASP A 58 -4.15 7.19 2.30
C ASP A 58 -3.21 6.24 3.05
N ILE A 59 -1.93 6.23 2.69
CA ILE A 59 -0.85 5.64 3.50
C ILE A 59 -0.28 6.75 4.36
N VAL A 60 -0.45 6.60 5.67
CA VAL A 60 -0.04 7.61 6.64
C VAL A 60 1.18 7.13 7.40
N CYS A 61 2.22 7.96 7.45
CA CYS A 61 3.36 7.75 8.34
C CYS A 61 2.91 7.91 9.80
N ARG A 62 3.17 6.89 10.62
CA ARG A 62 2.79 6.81 12.03
C ARG A 62 3.98 6.29 12.85
N PRO A 63 5.05 7.08 13.04
CA PRO A 63 6.20 6.70 13.85
C PRO A 63 5.78 6.54 15.32
N HIS A 64 6.66 5.97 16.15
CA HIS A 64 6.44 5.96 17.59
C HIS A 64 6.51 7.40 18.13
N PRO A 65 5.72 7.77 19.17
CA PRO A 65 5.72 9.13 19.71
C PRO A 65 7.11 9.66 20.12
N ASP A 66 7.99 8.77 20.57
CA ASP A 66 9.33 9.12 21.05
C ASP A 66 10.39 9.13 19.93
N ASP A 67 10.06 8.67 18.71
CA ASP A 67 11.06 8.53 17.63
C ASP A 67 11.66 9.88 17.24
N GLU A 68 10.86 10.94 17.19
CA GLU A 68 11.35 12.27 16.81
C GLU A 68 12.38 12.81 17.81
N GLU A 69 12.12 12.71 19.12
CA GLU A 69 13.06 13.15 20.15
C GLU A 69 14.31 12.28 20.16
N TYR A 70 14.14 10.96 20.08
CA TYR A 70 15.25 10.01 20.00
C TYR A 70 16.18 10.32 18.82
N HIS A 71 15.63 10.49 17.62
CA HIS A 71 16.44 10.76 16.43
C HIS A 71 17.11 12.13 16.47
N LYS A 72 16.47 13.16 17.04
CA LYS A 72 17.08 14.48 17.28
C LYS A 72 18.28 14.38 18.21
N ASP A 73 18.17 13.62 19.31
CA ASP A 73 19.26 13.40 20.26
C ASP A 73 20.44 12.62 19.63
N GLN A 74 20.15 11.69 18.73
CA GLN A 74 21.16 10.93 17.99
C GLN A 74 21.76 11.70 16.80
N GLY A 75 21.25 12.91 16.48
CA GLY A 75 21.68 13.67 15.31
C GLY A 75 21.36 12.99 13.97
N THR A 76 20.23 12.28 13.90
CA THR A 76 19.75 11.54 12.72
C THR A 76 18.39 12.05 12.25
N ASP A 77 18.05 11.79 10.99
CA ASP A 77 16.73 12.15 10.42
C ASP A 77 15.61 11.32 11.06
N TRP A 78 14.41 11.90 11.15
CA TRP A 78 13.20 11.25 11.68
C TRP A 78 12.05 11.30 10.69
N TYR A 79 11.12 10.38 10.84
CA TYR A 79 9.87 10.40 10.09
C TYR A 79 8.84 11.30 10.79
N PRO A 80 8.15 12.19 10.06
CA PRO A 80 7.08 13.01 10.62
C PRO A 80 5.77 12.21 10.77
N ASP A 81 5.11 12.32 11.93
CA ASP A 81 3.78 11.74 12.14
C ASP A 81 2.70 12.44 11.29
N GLY A 82 1.74 11.66 10.81
CA GLY A 82 0.56 12.15 10.10
C GLY A 82 0.79 12.51 8.63
N VAL A 83 1.99 12.31 8.09
CA VAL A 83 2.27 12.58 6.67
C VAL A 83 1.67 11.47 5.80
N VAL A 84 0.76 11.87 4.90
CA VAL A 84 0.25 11.01 3.82
C VAL A 84 1.29 10.92 2.72
N ILE A 85 1.81 9.73 2.44
CA ILE A 85 2.96 9.53 1.53
C ILE A 85 2.56 9.24 0.07
N ASN A 86 1.30 8.89 -0.19
CA ASN A 86 0.79 8.58 -1.51
C ASN A 86 -0.10 9.69 -2.07
N LYS A 87 0.33 10.95 -1.96
CA LYS A 87 -0.27 12.08 -2.69
C LYS A 87 0.18 12.11 -4.17
N CYS A 88 0.33 10.93 -4.76
CA CYS A 88 0.70 10.66 -6.14
C CYS A 88 0.14 9.27 -6.50
N GLN A 89 0.18 8.91 -7.78
CA GLN A 89 -0.13 7.54 -8.21
C GLN A 89 1.10 6.66 -7.93
N MET A 90 1.11 5.94 -6.81
CA MET A 90 2.24 5.11 -6.40
C MET A 90 2.60 4.06 -7.46
N HIS A 91 1.61 3.55 -8.19
CA HIS A 91 1.83 2.59 -9.27
C HIS A 91 2.58 3.20 -10.47
N GLU A 92 2.49 4.51 -10.69
CA GLU A 92 3.22 5.20 -11.76
C GLU A 92 4.68 5.47 -11.36
N VAL A 93 4.94 5.77 -10.10
CA VAL A 93 6.29 6.10 -9.60
C VAL A 93 7.07 4.90 -9.08
N LEU A 94 6.46 3.71 -9.02
CA LEU A 94 7.02 2.50 -8.40
C LEU A 94 8.43 2.14 -8.91
N TRP A 95 8.71 2.40 -10.18
CA TRP A 95 9.98 2.05 -10.82
C TRP A 95 10.90 3.24 -11.10
N GLY A 96 10.45 4.46 -10.78
CA GLY A 96 11.20 5.69 -11.02
C GLY A 96 11.48 5.96 -12.50
N GLU A 97 10.72 6.88 -13.10
CA GLU A 97 11.26 7.78 -14.13
C GLU A 97 11.36 9.19 -13.53
#